data_AF-A0A5E8AUD7-F1
#
_entry.id   AF-A0A5E8AUD7-F1
#
_cell.length_a   1.000
_cell.length_b   1.000
_cell.length_c   1.000
_cell.angle_alpha   90.00
_cell.angle_beta   90.00
_cell.angle_gamma   90.00
#
_symmetry.space_group_name_H-M   'P 1'
#
loop_
_entity.id
_entity.type
_entity.pdbx_description
1 polymer ?
#
loop_
_entity_poly.entity_id
_entity_poly.type
_entity_poly.pdbx_seq_one_letter_code
_entity_poly.pdbx_strand_id
1 'polypeptide(L)'
;MTGQIQKERPAMHHQHVLSSIRTTCARFPNLVFAVAVSLPFALLILLALGLVWGTGQARAEDTASCAGTSLVEQLALSDPEKLAAARAEAAAIPNGSGLLWKVEKPGLTPSFLFGTMHVTDPRVTEMPEAARAAFDQAGTVVIETIEILDPAKAQAALLTRPELTMFTDGTTLTSLLNEEETEIISAELSRRGIPIALVSRMKPWMIAGLVALPACEMARKAEGVEFLDIKIATTARDRGKQLLGLESIGEQMQAMADLPIEFHIRGLVETIKLADLMPDIMATMTGLYLEGEIAQIMPVVLAAGPEELEDDASGYAAFEERIVRMRNHVMAERAAPILDAGNAFIAVGALHLPGKEGLVALLQDAGFTVTAIPANSGSL
;
A
#
# COMPACT_ATOMS: atom_id res chain seq x y z
N MET A 1 -19.32 4.27 91.25
CA MET A 1 -19.95 5.60 91.16
C MET A 1 -19.87 6.05 89.72
N THR A 2 -21.04 6.11 89.06
CA THR A 2 -21.44 7.06 87.99
C THR A 2 -20.33 7.63 87.09
N GLY A 3 -20.23 7.19 85.84
CA GLY A 3 -20.91 7.75 84.65
C GLY A 3 -19.92 7.63 83.48
N GLN A 4 -20.24 7.62 82.20
CA GLN A 4 -21.42 8.01 81.44
C GLN A 4 -21.27 7.34 80.05
N ILE A 5 -22.37 6.89 79.47
CA ILE A 5 -22.47 6.32 78.13
C ILE A 5 -22.35 7.45 77.09
N GLN A 6 -21.46 7.33 76.10
CA GLN A 6 -21.49 8.16 74.90
C GLN A 6 -21.28 7.35 73.62
N LYS A 7 -22.43 6.97 73.05
CA LYS A 7 -22.81 6.91 71.63
C LYS A 7 -21.71 7.33 70.62
N GLU A 8 -21.23 6.36 69.84
CA GLU A 8 -20.48 6.61 68.60
C GLU A 8 -21.37 7.32 67.56
N ARG A 9 -20.85 8.42 67.01
CA ARG A 9 -21.32 9.05 65.76
C ARG A 9 -20.29 8.74 64.68
N PRO A 10 -20.67 8.38 63.44
CA PRO A 10 -19.77 8.51 62.31
C PRO A 10 -19.89 9.94 61.77
N ALA A 11 -18.79 10.69 61.76
CA ALA A 11 -18.69 11.95 61.04
C ALA A 11 -17.71 11.79 59.87
N MET A 12 -18.18 12.20 58.70
CA MET A 12 -17.48 12.18 57.43
C MET A 12 -16.15 12.92 57.47
N HIS A 13 -15.12 12.33 56.86
CA HIS A 13 -14.06 13.07 56.18
C HIS A 13 -13.95 12.55 54.75
N HIS A 14 -14.45 13.39 53.84
CA HIS A 14 -13.96 13.45 52.47
C HIS A 14 -12.48 13.80 52.50
N GLN A 15 -11.63 12.99 51.88
CA GLN A 15 -10.59 13.40 50.93
C GLN A 15 -9.60 12.25 50.67
N HIS A 16 -9.15 12.19 49.41
CA HIS A 16 -8.07 11.36 48.86
C HIS A 16 -8.38 9.89 48.55
N VAL A 17 -9.09 9.67 47.44
CA VAL A 17 -8.81 8.53 46.54
C VAL A 17 -8.55 9.10 45.14
N LEU A 18 -7.34 9.65 44.95
CA LEU A 18 -6.74 9.92 43.64
C LEU A 18 -5.21 9.84 43.79
N SER A 19 -4.66 8.63 43.71
CA SER A 19 -3.28 8.42 43.25
C SER A 19 -3.03 6.93 43.04
N SER A 20 -3.44 6.41 41.88
CA SER A 20 -2.95 5.10 41.40
C SER A 20 -3.13 4.96 39.89
N ILE A 21 -2.80 5.98 39.10
CA ILE A 21 -2.45 5.81 37.68
C ILE A 21 -1.37 6.84 37.35
N ARG A 22 -0.12 6.52 37.69
CA ARG A 22 1.06 7.17 37.11
C ARG A 22 2.18 6.14 37.11
N THR A 23 2.20 5.29 36.09
CA THR A 23 3.40 4.63 35.57
C THR A 23 3.03 3.82 34.33
N THR A 24 3.11 4.46 33.17
CA THR A 24 3.81 3.98 31.97
C THR A 24 3.80 5.11 30.94
N CYS A 25 4.69 6.07 31.14
CA CYS A 25 5.12 6.99 30.11
C CYS A 25 6.65 6.86 30.07
N ALA A 26 7.13 6.01 29.18
CA ALA A 26 8.54 5.85 28.87
C ALA A 26 8.66 5.42 27.38
N ARG A 27 8.97 6.42 26.55
CA ARG A 27 9.78 6.44 25.32
C ARG A 27 9.89 5.15 24.49
N PHE A 28 9.48 5.21 23.22
CA PHE A 28 9.95 4.29 22.17
C PHE A 28 9.93 4.96 20.78
N PRO A 29 11.04 4.94 20.00
CA PRO A 29 11.05 5.27 18.57
C PRO A 29 10.82 3.99 17.75
N ASN A 30 9.76 3.91 16.93
CA ASN A 30 9.37 2.65 16.26
C ASN A 30 9.09 2.88 14.75
N LEU A 31 9.97 2.43 13.85
CA LEU A 31 9.95 2.86 12.44
C LEU A 31 9.96 1.72 11.39
N VAL A 32 10.05 0.43 11.75
CA VAL A 32 9.68 -0.70 10.85
C VAL A 32 8.25 -0.52 10.31
N PHE A 33 7.38 0.06 11.14
CA PHE A 33 6.02 0.47 10.83
C PHE A 33 5.92 1.51 9.70
N ALA A 34 6.89 2.42 9.59
CA ALA A 34 6.85 3.56 8.68
C ALA A 34 6.91 3.16 7.23
N VAL A 35 7.84 2.25 6.93
CA VAL A 35 8.07 1.67 5.60
C VAL A 35 6.89 0.78 5.20
N ALA A 36 6.46 -0.09 6.10
CA ALA A 36 5.31 -0.98 5.96
C ALA A 36 4.01 -0.29 5.56
N VAL A 37 3.77 0.89 6.12
CA VAL A 37 2.58 1.70 5.85
C VAL A 37 2.80 2.58 4.63
N SER A 38 3.84 3.41 4.58
CA SER A 38 4.00 4.40 3.50
C SER A 38 4.04 3.79 2.09
N LEU A 39 4.64 2.60 1.91
CA LEU A 39 4.86 1.94 0.63
C LEU A 39 3.55 1.53 -0.08
N PRO A 40 2.66 0.72 0.52
CA PRO A 40 1.48 0.24 -0.19
C PRO A 40 0.33 1.23 -0.02
N PHE A 41 0.38 2.11 0.99
CA PHE A 41 -0.43 3.31 1.01
C PHE A 41 -0.15 4.15 -0.22
N ALA A 42 1.11 4.43 -0.56
CA ALA A 42 1.44 5.15 -1.78
C ALA A 42 0.92 4.43 -3.02
N LEU A 43 1.07 3.10 -3.13
CA LEU A 43 0.56 2.34 -4.28
C LEU A 43 -0.98 2.28 -4.38
N LEU A 44 -1.69 2.08 -3.28
CA LEU A 44 -3.17 2.09 -3.25
C LEU A 44 -3.74 3.50 -3.41
N ILE A 45 -3.05 4.49 -2.89
CA ILE A 45 -3.41 5.89 -3.08
C ILE A 45 -3.01 6.35 -4.48
N LEU A 46 -1.98 5.79 -5.10
CA LEU A 46 -1.70 6.01 -6.51
C LEU A 46 -2.84 5.43 -7.39
N LEU A 47 -3.38 4.27 -7.01
CA LEU A 47 -4.57 3.66 -7.62
C LEU A 47 -5.84 4.52 -7.38
N ALA A 48 -6.03 5.09 -6.18
CA ALA A 48 -7.22 5.86 -5.81
C ALA A 48 -7.17 7.38 -6.14
N LEU A 49 -6.00 8.02 -6.14
CA LEU A 49 -5.81 9.47 -6.38
C LEU A 49 -5.54 9.81 -7.86
N GLY A 50 -5.54 8.83 -8.77
CA GLY A 50 -5.76 9.13 -10.19
C GLY A 50 -7.08 9.90 -10.46
N LEU A 51 -7.92 10.06 -9.44
CA LEU A 51 -9.30 10.51 -9.52
C LEU A 51 -9.57 11.91 -8.90
N VAL A 52 -8.61 12.55 -8.21
CA VAL A 52 -8.94 13.69 -7.31
C VAL A 52 -8.19 14.99 -7.60
N TRP A 53 -7.02 14.98 -8.24
CA TRP A 53 -6.26 16.23 -8.46
C TRP A 53 -5.70 16.37 -9.87
N GLY A 54 -6.35 17.21 -10.67
CA GLY A 54 -5.79 17.83 -11.85
C GLY A 54 -6.10 19.32 -11.83
N THR A 55 -5.14 20.16 -11.42
CA THR A 55 -4.90 21.53 -11.90
C THR A 55 -3.74 22.15 -11.11
N GLY A 56 -2.52 21.96 -11.59
CA GLY A 56 -1.36 22.74 -11.17
C GLY A 56 -0.36 22.75 -12.32
N GLN A 57 -0.03 23.93 -12.86
CA GLN A 57 1.03 24.05 -13.84
C GLN A 57 2.38 23.87 -13.15
N ALA A 58 2.99 22.70 -13.29
CA ALA A 58 4.39 22.49 -12.94
C ALA A 58 5.28 23.02 -14.08
N ARG A 59 6.38 23.69 -13.71
CA ARG A 59 7.42 24.10 -14.66
C ARG A 59 8.19 22.87 -15.13
N ALA A 60 8.53 22.85 -16.41
CA ALA A 60 9.35 21.83 -17.04
C ALA A 60 10.79 21.87 -16.49
N GLU A 61 11.07 21.03 -15.51
CA GLU A 61 12.38 20.41 -15.30
C GLU A 61 12.18 18.89 -15.41
N ASP A 62 13.09 18.22 -16.12
CA ASP A 62 13.01 16.82 -16.59
C ASP A 62 12.05 15.92 -15.78
N THR A 63 10.80 15.84 -16.23
CA THR A 63 9.70 15.08 -15.62
C THR A 63 9.84 13.56 -15.78
N ALA A 64 11.01 13.11 -16.23
CA ALA A 64 11.26 11.76 -16.69
C ALA A 64 11.80 10.79 -15.63
N SER A 65 12.36 11.24 -14.51
CA SER A 65 12.87 10.33 -13.45
C SER A 65 12.62 10.89 -12.07
N CYS A 66 12.06 10.07 -11.18
CA CYS A 66 12.17 10.32 -9.75
C CYS A 66 13.67 10.27 -9.41
N ALA A 67 14.25 11.37 -8.91
CA ALA A 67 15.70 11.51 -8.69
C ALA A 67 16.24 10.71 -7.50
N GLY A 68 15.57 9.62 -7.12
CA GLY A 68 15.98 8.77 -6.01
C GLY A 68 17.15 7.86 -6.38
N THR A 69 17.97 7.55 -5.39
CA THR A 69 19.07 6.58 -5.48
C THR A 69 18.60 5.23 -4.93
N SER A 70 18.91 4.14 -5.62
CA SER A 70 18.49 2.79 -5.19
C SER A 70 19.09 2.43 -3.82
N LEU A 71 18.24 2.07 -2.87
CA LEU A 71 18.65 1.62 -1.53
C LEU A 71 19.42 0.29 -1.60
N VAL A 72 19.21 -0.53 -2.63
CA VAL A 72 20.05 -1.71 -2.90
C VAL A 72 21.48 -1.28 -3.19
N GLU A 73 21.67 -0.28 -4.05
CA GLU A 73 23.00 0.23 -4.42
C GLU A 73 23.66 0.94 -3.23
N GLN A 74 22.89 1.72 -2.48
CA GLN A 74 23.37 2.39 -1.27
C GLN A 74 23.84 1.36 -0.23
N LEU A 75 23.01 0.38 0.13
CA LEU A 75 23.38 -0.66 1.08
C LEU A 75 24.56 -1.51 0.58
N ALA A 76 24.64 -1.81 -0.71
CA ALA A 76 25.78 -2.56 -1.25
C ALA A 76 27.13 -1.84 -1.01
N LEU A 77 27.11 -0.51 -0.91
CA LEU A 77 28.29 0.31 -0.65
C LEU A 77 28.51 0.58 0.85
N SER A 78 27.44 0.88 1.60
CA SER A 78 27.53 1.28 3.00
C SER A 78 27.55 0.11 3.97
N ASP A 79 26.72 -0.91 3.73
CA ASP A 79 26.52 -2.06 4.61
C ASP A 79 26.10 -3.33 3.81
N PRO A 80 27.05 -4.00 3.15
CA PRO A 80 26.76 -5.17 2.32
C PRO A 80 26.29 -6.39 3.14
N GLU A 81 26.60 -6.45 4.45
CA GLU A 81 26.12 -7.53 5.32
C GLU A 81 24.62 -7.38 5.58
N LYS A 82 24.15 -6.16 5.83
CA LYS A 82 22.72 -5.86 6.00
C LYS A 82 21.93 -6.12 4.72
N LEU A 83 22.48 -5.77 3.55
CA LEU A 83 21.87 -6.14 2.26
C LEU A 83 21.78 -7.66 2.07
N ALA A 84 22.84 -8.39 2.41
CA ALA A 84 22.86 -9.85 2.30
C ALA A 84 21.80 -10.50 3.21
N ALA A 85 21.63 -9.98 4.43
CA ALA A 85 20.58 -10.43 5.36
C ALA A 85 19.17 -10.18 4.79
N ALA A 86 18.90 -8.97 4.29
CA ALA A 86 17.62 -8.64 3.65
C ALA A 86 17.31 -9.54 2.45
N ARG A 87 18.31 -9.86 1.63
CA ARG A 87 18.16 -10.78 0.49
C ARG A 87 17.92 -12.22 0.94
N ALA A 88 18.56 -12.66 2.03
CA ALA A 88 18.34 -14.00 2.59
C ALA A 88 16.92 -14.14 3.14
N GLU A 89 16.38 -13.10 3.80
CA GLU A 89 14.99 -13.05 4.23
C GLU A 89 14.04 -13.13 3.03
N ALA A 90 14.25 -12.30 2.00
CA ALA A 90 13.45 -12.30 0.79
C ALA A 90 13.47 -13.68 0.07
N ALA A 91 14.62 -14.34 0.03
CA ALA A 91 14.77 -15.66 -0.60
C ALA A 91 13.98 -16.77 0.13
N ALA A 92 13.60 -16.56 1.40
CA ALA A 92 12.75 -17.49 2.14
C ALA A 92 11.25 -17.34 1.80
N ILE A 93 10.87 -16.25 1.11
CA ILE A 93 9.48 -15.99 0.71
C ILE A 93 9.18 -16.77 -0.59
N PRO A 94 8.23 -17.72 -0.57
CA PRO A 94 7.90 -18.50 -1.76
C PRO A 94 7.32 -17.59 -2.85
N ASN A 95 7.60 -17.94 -4.11
CA ASN A 95 7.16 -17.17 -5.28
C ASN A 95 7.58 -15.68 -5.22
N GLY A 96 8.73 -15.40 -4.60
CA GLY A 96 9.23 -14.04 -4.37
C GLY A 96 9.84 -13.35 -5.58
N SER A 97 10.11 -14.10 -6.65
CA SER A 97 10.65 -13.58 -7.91
C SER A 97 9.78 -13.99 -9.09
N GLY A 98 9.51 -13.05 -10.01
CA GLY A 98 8.72 -13.23 -11.21
C GLY A 98 7.47 -12.34 -11.27
N LEU A 99 7.30 -11.63 -12.39
CA LEU A 99 6.11 -10.80 -12.64
C LEU A 99 4.99 -11.54 -13.38
N LEU A 100 5.35 -12.46 -14.28
CA LEU A 100 4.39 -13.16 -15.13
C LEU A 100 4.36 -14.65 -14.76
N TRP A 101 3.15 -15.18 -14.62
CA TRP A 101 2.91 -16.56 -14.24
C TRP A 101 1.89 -17.17 -15.20
N LYS A 102 2.22 -18.32 -15.76
CA LYS A 102 1.28 -19.16 -16.51
C LYS A 102 0.41 -19.91 -15.51
N VAL A 103 -0.90 -19.94 -15.75
CA VAL A 103 -1.89 -20.64 -14.93
C VAL A 103 -2.58 -21.69 -15.80
N GLU A 104 -2.38 -22.96 -15.46
CA GLU A 104 -2.82 -24.09 -16.27
C GLU A 104 -3.70 -25.06 -15.47
N LYS A 105 -4.67 -25.65 -16.17
CA LYS A 105 -5.48 -26.78 -15.68
C LYS A 105 -5.76 -27.72 -16.85
N PRO A 106 -5.68 -29.06 -16.66
CA PRO A 106 -5.84 -30.01 -17.76
C PRO A 106 -7.14 -29.79 -18.55
N GLY A 107 -7.01 -29.67 -19.87
CA GLY A 107 -8.14 -29.49 -20.79
C GLY A 107 -8.62 -28.05 -20.96
N LEU A 108 -8.01 -27.08 -20.28
CA LEU A 108 -8.31 -25.65 -20.45
C LEU A 108 -7.22 -24.94 -21.25
N THR A 109 -7.61 -23.90 -21.99
CA THR A 109 -6.65 -22.94 -22.53
C THR A 109 -5.94 -22.23 -21.38
N PRO A 110 -4.60 -22.13 -21.38
CA PRO A 110 -3.87 -21.45 -20.33
C PRO A 110 -4.36 -20.02 -20.09
N SER A 111 -4.31 -19.62 -18.82
CA SER A 111 -4.49 -18.26 -18.37
C SER A 111 -3.16 -17.73 -17.85
N PHE A 112 -3.10 -16.44 -17.53
CA PHE A 112 -1.91 -15.77 -17.05
C PHE A 112 -2.23 -14.85 -15.87
N LEU A 113 -1.31 -14.79 -14.91
CA LEU A 113 -1.32 -13.86 -13.79
C LEU A 113 -0.10 -12.96 -13.90
N PHE A 114 -0.32 -11.65 -13.91
CA PHE A 114 0.71 -10.63 -14.13
C PHE A 114 0.71 -9.61 -12.99
N GLY A 115 1.89 -9.37 -12.42
CA GLY A 115 2.13 -8.35 -11.41
C GLY A 115 2.34 -6.98 -12.03
N THR A 116 1.48 -6.01 -11.71
CA THR A 116 1.61 -4.59 -12.07
C THR A 116 2.16 -3.76 -10.92
N MET A 117 2.53 -2.51 -11.19
CA MET A 117 2.85 -1.53 -10.16
C MET A 117 2.19 -0.21 -10.55
N HIS A 118 1.43 0.39 -9.62
CA HIS A 118 0.55 1.54 -9.87
C HIS A 118 1.30 2.88 -10.01
N VAL A 119 2.46 2.90 -10.66
CA VAL A 119 3.26 4.13 -10.88
C VAL A 119 3.25 4.53 -12.36
N THR A 120 3.57 5.80 -12.58
CA THR A 120 3.62 6.42 -13.91
C THR A 120 5.02 6.40 -14.53
N ASP A 121 5.97 5.66 -13.93
CA ASP A 121 7.31 5.48 -14.50
C ASP A 121 7.24 4.81 -15.87
N PRO A 122 7.77 5.42 -16.94
CA PRO A 122 7.70 4.86 -18.29
C PRO A 122 8.21 3.43 -18.40
N ARG A 123 9.24 3.06 -17.62
CA ARG A 123 9.79 1.70 -17.57
C ARG A 123 8.81 0.69 -17.01
N VAL A 124 7.92 1.12 -16.12
CA VAL A 124 6.88 0.29 -15.48
C VAL A 124 5.60 0.27 -16.30
N THR A 125 5.26 1.38 -16.98
CA THR A 125 4.05 1.46 -17.79
C THR A 125 4.15 0.77 -19.15
N GLU A 126 5.32 0.25 -19.51
CA GLU A 126 5.54 -0.62 -20.65
C GLU A 126 5.41 -2.08 -20.22
N MET A 127 4.49 -2.82 -20.83
CA MET A 127 4.30 -4.23 -20.53
C MET A 127 5.45 -5.06 -21.14
N PRO A 128 6.10 -5.97 -20.38
CA PRO A 128 7.10 -6.88 -20.93
C PRO A 128 6.56 -7.70 -22.10
N GLU A 129 7.41 -8.07 -23.05
CA GLU A 129 6.99 -8.76 -24.27
C GLU A 129 6.19 -10.04 -24.01
N ALA A 130 6.64 -10.88 -23.07
CA ALA A 130 5.93 -12.10 -22.69
C ALA A 130 4.54 -11.79 -22.12
N ALA A 131 4.41 -10.76 -21.29
CA ALA A 131 3.13 -10.34 -20.73
C ALA A 131 2.21 -9.76 -21.81
N ARG A 132 2.76 -9.01 -22.77
CA ARG A 132 2.01 -8.48 -23.92
C ARG A 132 1.48 -9.62 -24.81
N ALA A 133 2.29 -10.63 -25.08
CA ALA A 133 1.86 -11.80 -25.84
C ALA A 133 0.74 -12.57 -25.11
N ALA A 134 0.84 -12.70 -23.77
CA ALA A 134 -0.17 -13.35 -22.94
C ALA A 134 -1.49 -12.56 -22.95
N PHE A 135 -1.41 -11.23 -22.82
CA PHE A 135 -2.55 -10.33 -22.94
C PHE A 135 -3.20 -10.42 -24.33
N ASP A 136 -2.40 -10.47 -25.39
CA ASP A 136 -2.88 -10.54 -26.77
C ASP A 136 -3.66 -11.85 -27.02
N GLN A 137 -3.17 -12.98 -26.48
CA GLN A 137 -3.81 -14.29 -26.57
C GLN A 137 -5.14 -14.37 -25.79
N ALA A 138 -5.22 -13.76 -24.61
CA ALA A 138 -6.35 -13.90 -23.72
C ALA A 138 -7.67 -13.31 -24.27
N GLY A 139 -8.79 -14.01 -24.08
CA GLY A 139 -10.12 -13.49 -24.41
C GLY A 139 -10.74 -12.66 -23.30
N THR A 140 -10.34 -12.94 -22.06
CA THR A 140 -10.80 -12.25 -20.85
C THR A 140 -9.63 -11.56 -20.18
N VAL A 141 -9.81 -10.30 -19.81
CA VAL A 141 -8.86 -9.52 -19.03
C VAL A 141 -9.50 -9.21 -17.68
N VAL A 142 -8.76 -9.47 -16.62
CA VAL A 142 -9.18 -9.21 -15.25
C VAL A 142 -8.19 -8.25 -14.62
N ILE A 143 -8.68 -7.21 -13.96
CA ILE A 143 -7.85 -6.29 -13.17
C ILE A 143 -8.36 -6.22 -11.73
N GLU A 144 -7.65 -5.55 -10.83
CA GLU A 144 -8.14 -5.37 -9.46
C GLU A 144 -9.50 -4.70 -9.43
N THR A 145 -9.65 -3.53 -10.07
CA THR A 145 -10.92 -2.81 -10.11
C THR A 145 -11.14 -2.10 -11.43
N ILE A 146 -12.25 -2.38 -12.10
CA ILE A 146 -12.65 -1.71 -13.36
C ILE A 146 -13.13 -0.28 -13.14
N GLU A 147 -13.35 0.13 -11.89
CA GLU A 147 -13.83 1.47 -11.55
C GLU A 147 -12.76 2.54 -11.81
N ILE A 148 -11.48 2.15 -11.97
CA ILE A 148 -10.39 3.04 -12.40
C ILE A 148 -10.61 3.64 -13.80
N LEU A 149 -11.45 3.01 -14.62
CA LEU A 149 -11.81 3.52 -15.95
C LEU A 149 -12.85 4.64 -15.92
N ASP A 150 -13.53 4.85 -14.79
CA ASP A 150 -14.53 5.91 -14.61
C ASP A 150 -14.29 6.66 -13.29
N PRO A 151 -13.33 7.61 -13.31
CA PRO A 151 -13.02 8.47 -12.18
C PRO A 151 -14.22 9.11 -11.48
N ALA A 152 -15.18 9.58 -12.27
CA ALA A 152 -16.34 10.28 -11.75
C ALA A 152 -17.25 9.31 -11.00
N LYS A 153 -17.45 8.11 -11.53
CA LYS A 153 -18.25 7.07 -10.87
C LYS A 153 -17.57 6.53 -9.61
N ALA A 154 -16.25 6.31 -9.64
CA ALA A 154 -15.48 5.90 -8.47
C ALA A 154 -15.56 6.97 -7.37
N GLN A 155 -15.41 8.25 -7.71
CA GLN A 155 -15.58 9.34 -6.75
C GLN A 155 -17.02 9.41 -6.21
N ALA A 156 -18.04 9.26 -7.06
CA ALA A 156 -19.43 9.22 -6.62
C ALA A 156 -19.71 8.06 -5.67
N ALA A 157 -19.14 6.86 -5.92
CA ALA A 157 -19.24 5.73 -5.02
C ALA A 157 -18.64 6.03 -3.64
N LEU A 158 -17.47 6.67 -3.59
CA LEU A 158 -16.85 7.09 -2.32
C LEU A 158 -17.67 8.14 -1.58
N LEU A 159 -18.36 9.05 -2.29
CA LEU A 159 -19.26 10.03 -1.65
C LEU A 159 -20.48 9.39 -0.99
N THR A 160 -20.88 8.17 -1.37
CA THR A 160 -21.93 7.43 -0.67
C THR A 160 -21.45 6.82 0.65
N ARG A 161 -20.13 6.76 0.85
CA ARG A 161 -19.45 6.16 2.00
C ARG A 161 -18.34 7.08 2.54
N PRO A 162 -18.67 8.33 2.91
CA PRO A 162 -17.67 9.32 3.29
C PRO A 162 -16.85 8.91 4.52
N GLU A 163 -17.38 8.02 5.36
CA GLU A 163 -16.69 7.48 6.55
C GLU A 163 -15.39 6.73 6.23
N LEU A 164 -15.24 6.24 5.00
CA LEU A 164 -14.04 5.52 4.56
C LEU A 164 -12.82 6.44 4.45
N THR A 165 -13.02 7.69 4.00
CA THR A 165 -11.94 8.64 3.71
C THR A 165 -11.95 9.88 4.61
N MET A 166 -13.07 10.15 5.29
CA MET A 166 -13.29 11.33 6.13
C MET A 166 -13.83 10.98 7.51
N PHE A 167 -13.56 11.81 8.51
CA PHE A 167 -14.29 11.82 9.78
C PHE A 167 -15.67 12.45 9.60
N THR A 168 -16.72 11.72 9.99
CA THR A 168 -18.12 12.12 9.83
C THR A 168 -18.84 12.41 11.16
N ASP A 169 -18.15 12.23 12.28
CA ASP A 169 -18.69 12.27 13.66
C ASP A 169 -18.30 13.53 14.44
N GLY A 170 -17.68 14.51 13.78
CA GLY A 170 -17.18 15.72 14.43
C GLY A 170 -15.71 15.63 14.85
N THR A 171 -15.08 14.46 14.81
CA THR A 171 -13.64 14.27 15.01
C THR A 171 -12.83 15.00 13.94
N THR A 172 -11.68 15.55 14.31
CA THR A 172 -10.69 16.12 13.37
C THR A 172 -9.34 15.45 13.58
N LEU A 173 -8.49 15.49 12.57
CA LEU A 173 -7.09 15.06 12.68
C LEU A 173 -6.44 15.66 13.92
N THR A 174 -6.49 16.99 14.04
CA THR A 174 -5.87 17.74 15.16
C THR A 174 -6.43 17.41 16.53
N SER A 175 -7.66 16.87 16.62
CA SER A 175 -8.23 16.44 17.91
C SER A 175 -7.65 15.12 18.41
N LEU A 176 -6.96 14.37 17.55
CA LEU A 176 -6.35 13.08 17.84
C LEU A 176 -4.84 13.14 18.03
N LEU A 177 -4.21 14.26 17.65
CA LEU A 177 -2.76 14.44 17.71
C LEU A 177 -2.34 15.09 19.02
N ASN A 178 -1.16 14.72 19.50
CA ASN A 178 -0.46 15.50 20.53
C ASN A 178 0.22 16.75 19.91
N GLU A 179 0.84 17.59 20.74
CA GLU A 179 1.45 18.86 20.32
C GLU A 179 2.60 18.64 19.32
N GLU A 180 3.50 17.69 19.61
CA GLU A 180 4.63 17.33 18.75
C GLU A 180 4.16 16.79 17.39
N GLU A 181 3.20 15.86 17.39
CA GLU A 181 2.60 15.30 16.17
C GLU A 181 1.92 16.39 15.33
N THR A 182 1.22 17.32 15.99
CA THR A 182 0.55 18.44 15.32
C THR A 182 1.57 19.35 14.63
N GLU A 183 2.69 19.65 15.29
CA GLU A 183 3.76 20.48 14.73
C GLU A 183 4.41 19.81 13.52
N ILE A 184 4.81 18.54 13.63
CA ILE A 184 5.45 17.77 12.55
C ILE A 184 4.52 17.67 11.33
N ILE A 185 3.26 17.29 11.55
CA ILE A 185 2.26 17.15 10.47
C ILE A 185 1.97 18.51 9.82
N SER A 186 1.80 19.57 10.60
CA SER A 186 1.53 20.90 10.07
C SER A 186 2.71 21.45 9.28
N ALA A 187 3.94 21.21 9.71
CA ALA A 187 5.15 21.64 9.03
C ALA A 187 5.28 20.96 7.65
N GLU A 188 5.12 19.64 7.58
CA GLU A 188 5.23 18.89 6.32
C GLU A 188 4.11 19.26 5.33
N LEU A 189 2.87 19.38 5.81
CA LEU A 189 1.78 19.83 4.96
C LEU A 189 2.00 21.25 4.44
N SER A 190 2.52 22.15 5.29
CA SER A 190 2.86 23.53 4.88
C SER A 190 3.97 23.56 3.83
N ARG A 191 4.99 22.69 3.95
CA ARG A 191 6.06 22.54 2.94
C ARG A 191 5.50 22.16 1.56
N ARG A 192 4.40 21.41 1.54
CA ARG A 192 3.65 21.03 0.32
C ARG A 192 2.59 22.04 -0.11
N GLY A 193 2.46 23.16 0.60
CA GLY A 193 1.46 24.19 0.30
C GLY A 193 0.04 23.81 0.71
N ILE A 194 -0.13 22.85 1.63
CA ILE A 194 -1.42 22.34 2.09
C ILE A 194 -1.67 22.84 3.52
N PRO A 195 -2.60 23.79 3.74
CA PRO A 195 -3.01 24.15 5.09
C PRO A 195 -3.69 22.96 5.78
N ILE A 196 -3.26 22.60 7.01
CA ILE A 196 -3.84 21.49 7.77
C ILE A 196 -5.36 21.61 7.96
N ALA A 197 -5.88 22.84 8.01
CA ALA A 197 -7.32 23.10 8.08
C ALA A 197 -8.11 22.47 6.92
N LEU A 198 -7.54 22.44 5.70
CA LEU A 198 -8.19 21.87 4.51
C LEU A 198 -8.31 20.35 4.55
N VAL A 199 -7.39 19.69 5.24
CA VAL A 199 -7.33 18.21 5.36
C VAL A 199 -7.75 17.72 6.75
N SER A 200 -8.18 18.62 7.64
CA SER A 200 -8.50 18.33 9.04
C SER A 200 -9.60 17.29 9.24
N ARG A 201 -10.46 17.09 8.24
CA ARG A 201 -11.53 16.07 8.22
C ARG A 201 -11.12 14.78 7.51
N MET A 202 -10.00 14.76 6.80
CA MET A 202 -9.51 13.54 6.15
C MET A 202 -9.01 12.56 7.20
N LYS A 203 -9.21 11.26 6.95
CA LYS A 203 -8.58 10.22 7.76
C LYS A 203 -7.05 10.32 7.61
N PRO A 204 -6.26 10.05 8.67
CA PRO A 204 -4.81 10.26 8.64
C PRO A 204 -4.10 9.49 7.51
N TRP A 205 -4.66 8.34 7.17
CA TRP A 205 -4.18 7.40 6.18
C TRP A 205 -4.25 7.97 4.74
N MET A 206 -5.25 8.81 4.44
CA MET A 206 -5.34 9.56 3.18
C MET A 206 -4.24 10.60 3.07
N ILE A 207 -3.93 11.26 4.19
CA ILE A 207 -2.88 12.27 4.28
C ILE A 207 -1.52 11.60 4.13
N ALA A 208 -1.34 10.42 4.73
CA ALA A 208 -0.12 9.63 4.63
C ALA A 208 0.23 9.35 3.16
N GLY A 209 -0.70 8.85 2.34
CA GLY A 209 -0.35 8.62 0.93
C GLY A 209 -0.15 9.89 0.10
N LEU A 210 -0.77 11.02 0.48
CA LEU A 210 -0.43 12.30 -0.15
C LEU A 210 1.00 12.74 0.16
N VAL A 211 1.48 12.47 1.39
CA VAL A 211 2.87 12.72 1.78
C VAL A 211 3.81 11.71 1.11
N ALA A 212 3.41 10.44 1.02
CA ALA A 212 4.22 9.39 0.41
C ALA A 212 4.34 9.53 -1.12
N LEU A 213 3.46 10.29 -1.77
CA LEU A 213 3.52 10.49 -3.22
C LEU A 213 4.73 11.37 -3.60
N PRO A 214 5.69 10.86 -4.39
CA PRO A 214 6.83 11.65 -4.84
C PRO A 214 6.42 12.74 -5.83
N ALA A 215 7.16 13.86 -5.85
CA ALA A 215 6.86 15.01 -6.71
C ALA A 215 6.86 14.67 -8.22
N CYS A 216 7.72 13.75 -8.66
CA CYS A 216 7.75 13.23 -10.03
C CYS A 216 6.42 12.56 -10.42
N GLU A 217 5.86 11.72 -9.54
CA GLU A 217 4.59 11.04 -9.80
C GLU A 217 3.43 12.04 -9.83
N MET A 218 3.45 13.06 -8.96
CA MET A 218 2.49 14.16 -9.05
C MET A 218 2.58 14.90 -10.39
N ALA A 219 3.79 15.21 -10.86
CA ALA A 219 4.00 15.93 -12.11
C ALA A 219 3.51 15.11 -13.31
N ARG A 220 3.90 13.84 -13.42
CA ARG A 220 3.47 12.93 -14.51
C ARG A 220 1.96 12.73 -14.52
N LYS A 221 1.32 12.57 -13.35
CA LYS A 221 -0.15 12.52 -13.26
C LYS A 221 -0.80 13.81 -13.72
N ALA A 222 -0.24 14.97 -13.38
CA ALA A 222 -0.74 16.26 -13.86
C ALA A 222 -0.59 16.43 -15.39
N GLU A 223 0.38 15.74 -16.00
CA GLU A 223 0.55 15.64 -17.46
C GLU A 223 -0.38 14.59 -18.10
N GLY A 224 -1.15 13.84 -17.31
CA GLY A 224 -2.08 12.81 -17.79
C GLY A 224 -1.41 11.47 -18.10
N VAL A 225 -0.21 11.20 -17.58
CA VAL A 225 0.43 9.89 -17.73
C VAL A 225 -0.34 8.86 -16.90
N GLU A 226 -0.84 7.82 -17.58
CA GLU A 226 -1.56 6.72 -16.96
C GLU A 226 -0.59 5.60 -16.54
N PHE A 227 -0.86 4.98 -15.38
CA PHE A 227 -0.17 3.77 -14.94
C PHE A 227 -0.67 2.53 -15.71
N LEU A 228 0.07 1.42 -15.60
CA LEU A 228 -0.12 0.25 -16.47
C LEU A 228 -1.53 -0.36 -16.41
N ASP A 229 -2.14 -0.42 -15.22
CA ASP A 229 -3.45 -1.04 -15.04
C ASP A 229 -4.55 -0.34 -15.87
N ILE A 230 -4.52 1.00 -15.96
CA ILE A 230 -5.44 1.76 -16.81
C ILE A 230 -5.19 1.44 -18.29
N LYS A 231 -3.92 1.38 -18.71
CA LYS A 231 -3.56 1.02 -20.10
C LYS A 231 -4.05 -0.38 -20.46
N ILE A 232 -3.90 -1.35 -19.56
CA ILE A 232 -4.41 -2.73 -19.72
C ILE A 232 -5.92 -2.71 -19.90
N ALA A 233 -6.64 -2.04 -19.00
CA ALA A 233 -8.09 -2.00 -18.98
C ALA A 233 -8.67 -1.31 -20.23
N THR A 234 -8.11 -0.14 -20.58
CA THR A 234 -8.48 0.62 -21.78
C THR A 234 -8.22 -0.19 -23.04
N THR A 235 -7.04 -0.81 -23.17
CA THR A 235 -6.70 -1.64 -24.34
C THR A 235 -7.61 -2.87 -24.44
N ALA A 236 -7.95 -3.51 -23.32
CA ALA A 236 -8.87 -4.65 -23.30
C ALA A 236 -10.26 -4.26 -23.81
N ARG A 237 -10.81 -3.15 -23.29
CA ARG A 237 -12.09 -2.57 -23.73
C ARG A 237 -12.06 -2.24 -25.22
N ASP A 238 -11.04 -1.53 -25.68
CA ASP A 238 -10.94 -1.05 -27.05
C ASP A 238 -10.76 -2.20 -28.06
N ARG A 239 -10.17 -3.32 -27.63
CA ARG A 239 -10.04 -4.56 -28.41
C ARG A 239 -11.21 -5.52 -28.26
N GLY A 240 -12.28 -5.14 -27.55
CA GLY A 240 -13.47 -5.96 -27.36
C GLY A 240 -13.24 -7.24 -26.54
N LYS A 241 -12.18 -7.29 -25.72
CA LYS A 241 -11.96 -8.37 -24.75
C LYS A 241 -12.97 -8.25 -23.61
N GLN A 242 -13.34 -9.35 -22.98
CA GLN A 242 -14.16 -9.30 -21.77
C GLN A 242 -13.34 -8.69 -20.63
N LEU A 243 -13.79 -7.60 -20.03
CA LEU A 243 -13.10 -6.93 -18.92
C LEU A 243 -13.84 -7.17 -17.59
N LEU A 244 -13.14 -7.68 -16.59
CA LEU A 244 -13.67 -7.98 -15.25
C LEU A 244 -12.79 -7.34 -14.15
N GLY A 245 -13.38 -7.14 -12.97
CA GLY A 245 -12.70 -6.67 -11.77
C GLY A 245 -12.75 -7.72 -10.66
N LEU A 246 -11.67 -7.88 -9.89
CA LEU A 246 -11.64 -8.76 -8.71
C LEU A 246 -12.20 -8.07 -7.46
N GLU A 247 -12.21 -6.73 -7.42
CA GLU A 247 -12.61 -5.91 -6.29
C GLU A 247 -13.28 -4.60 -6.78
N SER A 248 -13.97 -3.94 -5.86
CA SER A 248 -14.43 -2.56 -6.00
C SER A 248 -13.49 -1.59 -5.27
N ILE A 249 -13.48 -0.32 -5.65
CA ILE A 249 -12.70 0.70 -4.93
C ILE A 249 -13.19 0.83 -3.47
N GLY A 250 -14.49 0.63 -3.24
CA GLY A 250 -15.08 0.65 -1.91
C GLY A 250 -14.56 -0.46 -1.00
N GLU A 251 -14.31 -1.65 -1.54
CA GLU A 251 -13.69 -2.76 -0.79
C GLU A 251 -12.23 -2.45 -0.43
N GLN A 252 -11.47 -1.86 -1.36
CA GLN A 252 -10.08 -1.46 -1.10
C GLN A 252 -10.01 -0.35 -0.04
N MET A 253 -10.89 0.67 -0.12
CA MET A 253 -10.95 1.73 0.89
C MET A 253 -11.45 1.22 2.24
N GLN A 254 -12.40 0.27 2.25
CA GLN A 254 -12.82 -0.39 3.49
C GLN A 254 -11.67 -1.14 4.15
N ALA A 255 -10.86 -1.85 3.35
CA ALA A 255 -9.70 -2.55 3.88
C ALA A 255 -8.76 -1.61 4.63
N MET A 256 -8.62 -0.39 4.13
CA MET A 256 -7.87 0.63 4.81
C MET A 256 -8.58 1.17 6.05
N ALA A 257 -9.86 1.54 5.91
CA ALA A 257 -10.64 2.14 7.00
C ALA A 257 -10.83 1.22 8.22
N ASP A 258 -10.72 -0.10 8.04
CA ASP A 258 -10.82 -1.10 9.12
C ASP A 258 -9.60 -1.15 10.05
N LEU A 259 -8.47 -0.57 9.64
CA LEU A 259 -7.28 -0.51 10.49
C LEU A 259 -7.53 0.46 11.68
N PRO A 260 -6.99 0.16 12.88
CA PRO A 260 -7.14 1.02 14.05
C PRO A 260 -6.72 2.47 13.81
N ILE A 261 -7.39 3.44 14.45
CA ILE A 261 -7.08 4.86 14.19
C ILE A 261 -5.65 5.23 14.64
N GLU A 262 -5.17 4.61 15.71
CA GLU A 262 -3.81 4.75 16.23
C GLU A 262 -2.78 4.25 15.21
N PHE A 263 -3.13 3.20 14.46
CA PHE A 263 -2.33 2.69 13.35
C PHE A 263 -2.17 3.77 12.26
N HIS A 264 -3.28 4.41 11.88
CA HIS A 264 -3.26 5.48 10.87
C HIS A 264 -2.48 6.73 11.30
N ILE A 265 -2.61 7.15 12.56
CA ILE A 265 -1.88 8.32 13.08
C ILE A 265 -0.39 8.04 13.09
N ARG A 266 0.02 6.90 13.65
CA ARG A 266 1.42 6.47 13.62
C ARG A 266 1.92 6.44 12.19
N GLY A 267 1.16 5.82 11.28
CA GLY A 267 1.52 5.70 9.87
C GLY A 267 1.76 7.03 9.17
N LEU A 268 0.94 8.05 9.48
CA LEU A 268 1.11 9.40 8.96
C LEU A 268 2.41 10.04 9.48
N VAL A 269 2.62 10.07 10.80
CA VAL A 269 3.82 10.67 11.41
C VAL A 269 5.09 10.02 10.85
N GLU A 270 5.05 8.71 10.74
CA GLU A 270 6.15 7.90 10.26
C GLU A 270 6.42 8.11 8.77
N THR A 271 5.38 8.23 7.94
CA THR A 271 5.52 8.61 6.53
C THR A 271 6.17 9.98 6.37
N ILE A 272 5.87 10.92 7.26
CA ILE A 272 6.47 12.26 7.25
C ILE A 272 7.96 12.20 7.59
N LYS A 273 8.35 11.40 8.59
CA LYS A 273 9.76 11.18 8.94
C LYS A 273 10.55 10.56 7.79
N LEU A 274 9.90 9.74 6.96
CA LEU A 274 10.49 9.13 5.77
C LEU A 274 10.31 9.94 4.48
N ALA A 275 9.71 11.13 4.53
CA ALA A 275 9.36 11.89 3.32
C ALA A 275 10.58 12.17 2.43
N ASP A 276 11.75 12.42 3.02
CA ASP A 276 13.00 12.66 2.29
C ASP A 276 13.62 11.36 1.72
N LEU A 277 13.34 10.20 2.32
CA LEU A 277 13.78 8.89 1.82
C LEU A 277 12.84 8.35 0.72
N MET A 278 11.63 8.90 0.60
CA MET A 278 10.59 8.39 -0.30
C MET A 278 11.01 8.32 -1.79
N PRO A 279 11.78 9.27 -2.35
CA PRO A 279 12.33 9.14 -3.70
C PRO A 279 13.21 7.90 -3.87
N ASP A 280 14.08 7.61 -2.89
CA ASP A 280 14.99 6.45 -2.90
C ASP A 280 14.22 5.14 -2.73
N ILE A 281 13.22 5.14 -1.85
CA ILE A 281 12.27 4.03 -1.71
C ILE A 281 11.59 3.74 -3.05
N MET A 282 11.06 4.76 -3.72
CA MET A 282 10.39 4.59 -5.01
C MET A 282 11.34 4.08 -6.11
N ALA A 283 12.57 4.60 -6.15
CA ALA A 283 13.60 4.14 -7.08
C ALA A 283 13.94 2.66 -6.84
N THR A 284 14.05 2.26 -5.57
CA THR A 284 14.31 0.88 -5.14
C THR A 284 13.19 -0.06 -5.54
N MET A 285 11.94 0.29 -5.24
CA MET A 285 10.77 -0.50 -5.64
C MET A 285 10.71 -0.67 -7.15
N THR A 286 10.94 0.41 -7.90
CA THR A 286 10.91 0.38 -9.36
C THR A 286 11.99 -0.55 -9.90
N GLY A 287 13.22 -0.46 -9.37
CA GLY A 287 14.31 -1.36 -9.75
C GLY A 287 13.99 -2.83 -9.48
N LEU A 288 13.58 -3.14 -8.25
CA LEU A 288 13.24 -4.51 -7.85
C LEU A 288 12.03 -5.05 -8.62
N TYR A 289 11.02 -4.22 -8.90
CA TYR A 289 9.89 -4.60 -9.76
C TYR A 289 10.36 -4.95 -11.17
N LEU A 290 11.20 -4.12 -11.78
CA LEU A 290 11.72 -4.36 -13.15
C LEU A 290 12.58 -5.63 -13.23
N GLU A 291 13.27 -5.97 -12.14
CA GLU A 291 14.01 -7.24 -12.00
C GLU A 291 13.09 -8.43 -11.66
N GLY A 292 11.84 -8.18 -11.31
CA GLY A 292 10.88 -9.18 -10.84
C GLY A 292 11.09 -9.64 -9.40
N GLU A 293 11.99 -9.00 -8.65
CA GLU A 293 12.42 -9.34 -7.28
C GLU A 293 11.48 -8.75 -6.21
N ILE A 294 10.20 -9.07 -6.30
CA ILE A 294 9.15 -8.45 -5.48
C ILE A 294 9.34 -8.71 -3.99
N ALA A 295 9.74 -9.92 -3.61
CA ALA A 295 9.98 -10.26 -2.21
C ALA A 295 11.13 -9.47 -1.57
N GLN A 296 12.03 -8.87 -2.36
CA GLN A 296 13.12 -8.05 -1.84
C GLN A 296 12.67 -6.64 -1.43
N ILE A 297 11.53 -6.15 -1.94
CA ILE A 297 11.09 -4.76 -1.73
C ILE A 297 11.04 -4.42 -0.24
N MET A 298 10.32 -5.21 0.55
CA MET A 298 10.15 -4.92 1.97
C MET A 298 11.44 -5.10 2.78
N PRO A 299 12.15 -6.25 2.71
CA PRO A 299 13.39 -6.43 3.46
C PRO A 299 14.47 -5.39 3.14
N VAL A 300 14.62 -4.99 1.88
CA VAL A 300 15.63 -3.98 1.50
C VAL A 300 15.27 -2.61 2.05
N VAL A 301 14.01 -2.17 1.93
CA VAL A 301 13.64 -0.84 2.44
C VAL A 301 13.73 -0.80 3.96
N LEU A 302 13.39 -1.90 4.65
CA LEU A 302 13.58 -2.02 6.10
C LEU A 302 15.07 -1.99 6.49
N ALA A 303 15.92 -2.72 5.74
CA ALA A 303 17.35 -2.70 5.96
C ALA A 303 17.99 -1.33 5.74
N ALA A 304 17.51 -0.55 4.77
CA ALA A 304 18.03 0.78 4.48
C ALA A 304 17.45 1.88 5.39
N GLY A 305 16.44 1.55 6.21
CA GLY A 305 15.95 2.45 7.24
C GLY A 305 17.06 2.78 8.27
N PRO A 306 17.04 3.98 8.87
CA PRO A 306 17.90 4.34 10.01
C PRO A 306 17.98 3.26 11.12
N GLU A 307 19.06 3.20 11.91
CA GLU A 307 19.28 2.14 12.91
C GLU A 307 18.44 2.32 14.19
N GLU A 308 17.99 3.54 14.49
CA GLU A 308 17.25 3.90 15.70
C GLU A 308 15.77 3.44 15.68
N LEU A 309 15.46 2.46 14.82
CA LEU A 309 14.14 2.21 14.25
C LEU A 309 13.65 0.78 14.38
N GLU A 310 14.49 -0.08 14.96
CA GLU A 310 14.17 -1.48 15.18
C GLU A 310 13.03 -1.63 16.20
N ASP A 311 12.31 -2.75 16.11
CA ASP A 311 11.39 -3.28 17.13
C ASP A 311 9.88 -2.93 17.08
N ASP A 312 9.25 -2.91 15.90
CA ASP A 312 7.80 -3.21 15.84
C ASP A 312 7.37 -4.00 14.59
N ALA A 313 7.68 -5.30 14.57
CA ALA A 313 7.20 -6.25 13.56
C ALA A 313 5.66 -6.38 13.54
N SER A 314 4.95 -5.94 14.58
CA SER A 314 3.50 -6.17 14.71
C SER A 314 2.66 -5.28 13.81
N GLY A 315 3.10 -4.05 13.54
CA GLY A 315 2.37 -3.14 12.65
C GLY A 315 2.50 -3.48 11.17
N TYR A 316 3.69 -3.94 10.74
CA TYR A 316 3.84 -4.48 9.38
C TYR A 316 2.95 -5.70 9.18
N ALA A 317 2.94 -6.64 10.14
CA ALA A 317 2.08 -7.81 10.07
C ALA A 317 0.59 -7.45 9.98
N ALA A 318 0.12 -6.47 10.76
CA ALA A 318 -1.28 -6.02 10.70
C ALA A 318 -1.64 -5.38 9.34
N PHE A 319 -0.72 -4.62 8.76
CA PHE A 319 -0.87 -4.04 7.43
C PHE A 319 -0.91 -5.11 6.34
N GLU A 320 0.11 -5.97 6.32
CA GLU A 320 0.27 -7.05 5.33
C GLU A 320 -0.95 -7.97 5.36
N GLU A 321 -1.42 -8.30 6.56
CA GLU A 321 -2.65 -9.06 6.77
C GLU A 321 -3.85 -8.39 6.10
N ARG A 322 -4.15 -7.12 6.45
CA ARG A 322 -5.40 -6.49 6.02
C ARG A 322 -5.41 -6.08 4.55
N ILE A 323 -4.27 -5.62 4.03
CA ILE A 323 -4.16 -4.94 2.74
C ILE A 323 -3.61 -5.85 1.64
N VAL A 324 -2.91 -6.91 2.01
CA VAL A 324 -2.39 -7.89 1.04
C VAL A 324 -3.11 -9.22 1.22
N ARG A 325 -2.95 -9.91 2.35
CA ARG A 325 -3.38 -11.31 2.49
C ARG A 325 -4.89 -11.50 2.47
N MET A 326 -5.64 -10.72 3.25
CA MET A 326 -7.11 -10.78 3.23
C MET A 326 -7.69 -10.46 1.85
N ARG A 327 -7.06 -9.53 1.13
CA ARG A 327 -7.43 -9.20 -0.26
C ARG A 327 -7.04 -10.31 -1.22
N ASN A 328 -5.89 -10.96 -1.04
CA ASN A 328 -5.46 -12.11 -1.84
C ASN A 328 -6.47 -13.26 -1.78
N HIS A 329 -7.00 -13.57 -0.59
CA HIS A 329 -8.02 -14.61 -0.44
C HIS A 329 -9.30 -14.28 -1.24
N VAL A 330 -9.78 -13.04 -1.15
CA VAL A 330 -10.95 -12.56 -1.92
C VAL A 330 -10.67 -12.59 -3.44
N MET A 331 -9.50 -12.09 -3.85
CA MET A 331 -9.06 -12.08 -5.25
C MET A 331 -8.93 -13.51 -5.80
N ALA A 332 -8.35 -14.44 -5.05
CA ALA A 332 -8.19 -15.84 -5.45
C ALA A 332 -9.54 -16.54 -5.60
N GLU A 333 -10.46 -16.35 -4.65
CA GLU A 333 -11.83 -16.88 -4.71
C GLU A 333 -12.55 -16.40 -5.98
N ARG A 334 -12.46 -15.10 -6.29
CA ARG A 334 -13.11 -14.48 -7.45
C ARG A 334 -12.42 -14.81 -8.77
N ALA A 335 -11.10 -15.02 -8.75
CA ALA A 335 -10.33 -15.43 -9.92
C ALA A 335 -10.58 -16.89 -10.30
N ALA A 336 -10.80 -17.78 -9.33
CA ALA A 336 -10.96 -19.22 -9.57
C ALA A 336 -12.00 -19.59 -10.66
N PRO A 337 -13.26 -19.11 -10.63
CA PRO A 337 -14.23 -19.44 -11.69
C PRO A 337 -13.85 -18.87 -13.06
N ILE A 338 -13.10 -17.75 -13.10
CA ILE A 338 -12.61 -17.16 -14.36
C ILE A 338 -11.49 -18.03 -14.93
N LEU A 339 -10.58 -18.48 -14.07
CA LEU A 339 -9.48 -19.37 -14.44
C LEU A 339 -9.98 -20.77 -14.85
N ASP A 340 -11.08 -21.25 -14.27
CA ASP A 340 -11.76 -22.49 -14.66
C ASP A 340 -12.46 -22.41 -16.03
N ALA A 341 -12.67 -21.20 -16.56
CA ALA A 341 -13.07 -21.00 -17.96
C ALA A 341 -11.87 -20.97 -18.92
N GLY A 342 -10.65 -20.75 -18.39
CA GLY A 342 -9.41 -20.61 -19.15
C GLY A 342 -9.32 -19.30 -19.95
N ASN A 343 -8.21 -19.14 -20.69
CA ASN A 343 -7.99 -18.03 -21.63
C ASN A 343 -8.10 -16.60 -21.02
N ALA A 344 -7.69 -16.45 -19.76
CA ALA A 344 -7.73 -15.18 -19.03
C ALA A 344 -6.34 -14.57 -18.85
N PHE A 345 -6.26 -13.24 -18.83
CA PHE A 345 -5.10 -12.47 -18.40
C PHE A 345 -5.49 -11.65 -17.18
N ILE A 346 -4.97 -12.01 -16.01
CA ILE A 346 -5.25 -11.37 -14.73
C ILE A 346 -4.08 -10.45 -14.38
N ALA A 347 -4.33 -9.17 -14.18
CA ALA A 347 -3.35 -8.17 -13.77
C ALA A 347 -3.69 -7.60 -12.39
N VAL A 348 -2.75 -7.71 -11.45
CA VAL A 348 -2.90 -7.29 -10.05
C VAL A 348 -1.59 -6.69 -9.57
N GLY A 349 -1.61 -5.84 -8.55
CA GLY A 349 -0.42 -5.29 -7.94
C GLY A 349 0.57 -6.40 -7.55
N ALA A 350 1.83 -6.24 -7.92
CA ALA A 350 2.85 -7.30 -7.79
C ALA A 350 3.04 -7.77 -6.35
N LEU A 351 2.77 -6.93 -5.36
CA LEU A 351 2.80 -7.29 -3.93
C LEU A 351 1.78 -8.38 -3.56
N HIS A 352 0.77 -8.62 -4.38
CA HIS A 352 -0.21 -9.70 -4.19
C HIS A 352 0.34 -11.08 -4.60
N LEU A 353 1.49 -11.17 -5.27
CA LEU A 353 2.02 -12.44 -5.82
C LEU A 353 2.77 -13.31 -4.79
N PRO A 354 3.74 -12.77 -4.03
CA PRO A 354 4.62 -13.59 -3.18
C PRO A 354 3.95 -14.10 -1.90
N GLY A 355 4.58 -15.10 -1.30
CA GLY A 355 4.22 -15.61 0.02
C GLY A 355 3.27 -16.79 -0.01
N LYS A 356 3.10 -17.43 1.15
CA LYS A 356 2.21 -18.59 1.32
C LYS A 356 0.74 -18.24 1.14
N GLU A 357 0.41 -16.98 1.37
CA GLU A 357 -0.92 -16.40 1.16
C GLU A 357 -0.91 -15.42 -0.03
N GLY A 358 0.10 -15.50 -0.89
CA GLY A 358 0.16 -14.82 -2.17
C GLY A 358 -0.71 -15.50 -3.20
N LEU A 359 -1.16 -14.77 -4.22
CA LEU A 359 -2.03 -15.29 -5.27
C LEU A 359 -1.43 -16.49 -6.00
N VAL A 360 -0.11 -16.55 -6.17
CA VAL A 360 0.53 -17.72 -6.79
C VAL A 360 0.28 -18.98 -5.95
N ALA A 361 0.49 -18.91 -4.64
CA ALA A 361 0.27 -20.03 -3.74
C ALA A 361 -1.21 -20.39 -3.59
N LEU A 362 -2.09 -19.38 -3.44
CA LEU A 362 -3.53 -19.60 -3.32
C LEU A 362 -4.14 -20.25 -4.57
N LEU A 363 -3.66 -19.90 -5.76
CA LEU A 363 -4.10 -20.54 -7.00
C LEU A 363 -3.53 -21.97 -7.13
N GLN A 364 -2.31 -22.23 -6.66
CA GLN A 364 -1.78 -23.59 -6.58
C GLN A 364 -2.64 -24.45 -5.64
N ASP A 365 -3.02 -23.92 -4.48
CA ASP A 365 -3.90 -24.59 -3.51
C ASP A 365 -5.32 -24.81 -4.07
N ALA A 366 -5.79 -23.92 -4.95
CA ALA A 366 -7.04 -24.08 -5.69
C ALA A 366 -6.98 -25.11 -6.83
N GLY A 367 -5.83 -25.78 -7.03
CA GLY A 367 -5.65 -26.88 -7.97
C GLY A 367 -5.18 -26.47 -9.36
N PHE A 368 -4.68 -25.25 -9.54
CA PHE A 368 -4.03 -24.82 -10.78
C PHE A 368 -2.53 -25.13 -10.74
N THR A 369 -1.95 -25.45 -11.91
CA THR A 369 -0.50 -25.43 -12.07
C THR A 369 -0.08 -24.00 -12.38
N VAL A 370 0.72 -23.39 -11.51
CA VAL A 370 1.18 -22.00 -11.67
C VAL A 370 2.70 -21.97 -11.80
N THR A 371 3.20 -21.50 -12.94
CA THR A 371 4.64 -21.49 -13.26
C THR A 371 5.11 -20.12 -13.71
N ALA A 372 6.22 -19.64 -13.16
CA ALA A 372 6.80 -18.36 -13.56
C ALA A 372 7.26 -18.38 -15.03
N ILE A 373 7.00 -17.29 -15.73
CA ILE A 373 7.49 -17.01 -17.08
C ILE A 373 8.55 -15.91 -16.97
N PRO A 374 9.81 -16.15 -17.38
CA PRO A 374 10.84 -15.13 -17.38
C PRO A 374 10.46 -13.94 -18.28
N ALA A 375 10.74 -12.71 -17.85
CA ALA A 375 10.38 -11.50 -18.60
C ALA A 375 10.95 -11.44 -20.04
N ASN A 376 12.08 -12.14 -20.29
CA ASN A 376 12.78 -12.18 -21.58
C ASN A 376 12.47 -13.41 -22.45
N SER A 377 11.46 -14.23 -22.11
CA SER A 377 11.12 -15.39 -22.94
C SER A 377 10.31 -14.96 -24.18
N GLY A 378 10.91 -15.10 -25.38
CA GLY A 378 10.25 -14.82 -26.66
C GLY A 378 9.25 -15.89 -27.14
N SER A 379 8.94 -16.89 -26.32
CA SER A 379 7.98 -17.95 -26.61
C SER A 379 7.20 -18.31 -25.35
N LEU A 380 5.86 -18.22 -25.41
CA LEU A 380 4.90 -18.59 -24.36
C LEU A 380 4.57 -20.08 -24.34
#